data_AF-A0A1H3IW24-F1
#
_entry.id   AF-A0A1H3IW24-F1
#
_cell.length_a   1.000
_cell.length_b   1.000
_cell.length_c   1.000
_cell.angle_alpha   90.00
_cell.angle_beta   90.00
_cell.angle_gamma   90.00
#
_symmetry.space_group_name_H-M   'P 1'
#
loop_
_entity.id
_entity.type
_entity.pdbx_description
1 polymer ?
#
loop_
_entity_poly.entity_id
_entity_poly.type
_entity_poly.pdbx_seq_one_letter_code
_entity_poly.pdbx_strand_id
1 'polypeptide(L)'
;MLKVLIWLCFFIVLIGFWKVLFKIHIHQHFQQYRKQQQEDLNKPSATSIGEILLAVDAPIEAVEEYEQQLFDDVCEIFFDQKRTERNLSQAMSVQEDVLRKMPAKTQTQIRKLDLSEWSIYWTFHDQSLEYYVGYYGIFYTHVDRFGDEHKFEMKDEHSHV
;
A
#
# COMPACT_ATOMS: atom_id res chain seq x y z
N MET A 1 22.31 38.21 18.02
CA MET A 1 22.52 37.18 16.97
C MET A 1 22.50 35.75 17.54
N LEU A 2 23.17 35.45 18.66
CA LEU A 2 23.15 34.11 19.30
C LEU A 2 21.74 33.59 19.65
N LYS A 3 20.85 34.47 20.14
CA LYS A 3 19.48 34.09 20.54
C LYS A 3 18.60 33.61 19.37
N VAL A 4 18.83 34.14 18.17
CA VAL A 4 18.10 33.75 16.95
C VAL A 4 18.59 32.39 16.46
N LEU A 5 19.89 32.13 16.53
CA LEU A 5 20.47 30.83 16.18
C LEU A 5 19.96 29.70 17.08
N ILE A 6 19.83 29.96 18.38
CA ILE A 6 19.29 28.98 19.35
C ILE A 6 17.83 28.64 19.04
N TRP A 7 17.00 29.63 18.70
CA TRP A 7 15.60 29.41 18.32
C TRP A 7 15.48 28.57 17.04
N LEU A 8 16.35 28.80 16.06
CA LEU A 8 16.34 28.05 14.80
C LEU A 8 16.76 26.58 15.00
N CYS A 9 17.77 26.32 15.82
CA CYS A 9 18.16 24.96 16.19
C CYS A 9 17.02 24.22 16.91
N PHE A 10 16.28 24.91 17.79
CA PHE A 10 15.17 24.32 18.52
C PHE A 10 14.03 23.90 17.58
N PHE A 11 13.69 24.73 16.60
CA PHE A 11 12.66 24.41 15.61
C PHE A 11 13.00 23.18 14.75
N ILE A 12 14.25 23.04 14.31
CA ILE A 12 14.69 21.89 13.51
C ILE A 12 14.51 20.59 14.30
N VAL A 13 14.91 20.59 15.57
CA VAL A 13 14.76 19.42 16.46
C VAL A 13 13.28 19.11 16.70
N LEU A 14 12.45 20.14 16.90
CA LEU A 14 11.02 19.98 17.16
C LEU A 14 10.26 19.40 15.95
N ILE A 15 10.60 19.83 14.74
CA ILE A 15 10.01 19.29 13.49
C ILE A 15 10.40 17.82 13.31
N GLY A 16 11.67 17.47 13.52
CA GLY A 16 12.14 16.08 13.45
C GLY A 16 11.45 15.19 14.48
N PHE A 17 11.31 15.67 15.71
CA PHE A 17 10.65 14.95 16.79
C PHE A 17 9.15 14.75 16.51
N TRP A 18 8.47 15.75 15.94
CA TRP A 18 7.05 15.64 15.61
C TRP A 18 6.78 14.58 14.52
N LYS A 19 7.61 14.48 13.47
CA LYS A 19 7.47 13.40 12.48
C LYS A 19 7.65 12.01 13.07
N VAL A 20 8.60 11.84 14.00
CA VAL A 20 8.85 10.55 14.66
C VAL A 20 7.70 10.18 15.60
N LEU A 21 7.19 11.14 16.37
CA LEU A 21 6.03 10.92 17.24
C LEU A 21 4.75 10.62 16.44
N PHE A 22 4.52 11.28 15.31
CA PHE A 22 3.36 11.02 14.46
C PHE A 22 3.39 9.60 13.89
N LYS A 23 4.57 9.15 13.44
CA LYS A 23 4.78 7.78 12.96
C LYS A 23 4.57 6.74 14.07
N ILE A 24 5.02 7.02 15.30
CA ILE A 24 4.84 6.15 16.47
C ILE A 24 3.39 6.15 16.95
N HIS A 25 2.70 7.28 16.96
CA HIS A 25 1.31 7.38 17.39
C HIS A 25 0.38 6.57 16.48
N ILE A 26 0.59 6.65 15.16
CA ILE A 26 -0.13 5.84 14.17
C ILE A 26 0.18 4.35 14.36
N HIS A 27 1.45 3.98 14.56
CA HIS A 27 1.85 2.59 14.77
C HIS A 27 1.36 2.00 16.10
N GLN A 28 1.28 2.80 17.17
CA GLN A 28 0.82 2.36 18.50
C GLN A 28 -0.69 2.14 18.56
N HIS A 29 -1.49 3.00 17.89
CA HIS A 29 -2.92 2.75 17.73
C HIS A 29 -3.15 1.42 16.99
N PHE A 30 -2.34 1.12 15.97
CA PHE A 30 -2.40 -0.13 15.21
C PHE A 30 -2.11 -1.39 16.05
N GLN A 31 -1.19 -1.30 17.03
CA GLN A 31 -0.87 -2.44 17.90
C GLN A 31 -1.90 -2.70 19.01
N GLN A 32 -2.63 -1.67 19.47
CA GLN A 32 -3.70 -1.85 20.46
C GLN A 32 -4.91 -2.56 19.86
N TYR A 33 -5.27 -2.28 18.61
CA TYR A 33 -6.35 -2.99 17.90
C TYR A 33 -6.03 -4.48 17.67
N ARG A 34 -4.77 -4.83 17.35
CA ARG A 34 -4.34 -6.25 17.28
C ARG A 34 -4.48 -7.01 18.60
N LYS A 35 -4.22 -6.36 19.74
CA LYS A 35 -4.35 -6.99 21.06
C LYS A 35 -5.81 -7.21 21.46
N GLN A 36 -6.70 -6.27 21.12
CA GLN A 36 -8.14 -6.41 21.34
C GLN A 36 -8.75 -7.51 20.45
N GLN A 37 -8.36 -7.61 19.18
CA GLN A 37 -8.81 -8.69 18.28
C GLN A 37 -8.41 -10.09 18.75
N GLN A 38 -7.22 -10.24 19.34
CA GLN A 38 -6.78 -11.53 19.87
C GLN A 38 -7.49 -11.91 21.18
N GLU A 39 -8.05 -10.92 21.89
CA GLU A 39 -8.84 -11.13 23.10
C GLU A 39 -10.30 -11.51 22.78
N ASP A 40 -10.89 -10.89 21.74
CA ASP A 40 -12.26 -11.21 21.29
C ASP A 40 -12.36 -12.55 20.53
N LEU A 41 -11.33 -12.96 19.78
CA LEU A 41 -11.30 -14.26 19.10
C LEU A 41 -11.21 -15.45 20.08
N ASN A 42 -10.73 -15.22 21.30
CA ASN A 42 -10.62 -16.24 22.35
C ASN A 42 -11.89 -16.35 23.23
N LYS A 43 -12.94 -15.57 22.94
CA LYS A 43 -14.17 -15.58 23.72
C LYS A 43 -15.16 -16.60 23.13
N PRO A 44 -15.58 -17.65 23.87
CA PRO A 44 -16.49 -18.65 23.35
C PRO A 44 -17.89 -18.02 23.15
N SER A 45 -18.32 -17.93 21.89
CA SER A 45 -19.62 -17.39 21.49
C SER A 45 -20.75 -18.34 21.89
N ALA A 46 -21.57 -17.94 22.86
CA ALA A 46 -22.85 -18.56 23.14
C ALA A 46 -23.92 -17.98 22.20
N THR A 47 -24.35 -18.79 21.23
CA THR A 47 -25.43 -18.51 20.29
C THR A 47 -26.75 -18.29 21.03
N SER A 48 -27.37 -17.13 20.85
CA SER A 48 -28.81 -16.94 21.06
C SER A 48 -29.39 -16.14 19.90
N ILE A 49 -30.28 -16.80 19.16
CA ILE A 49 -30.99 -16.32 17.98
C ILE A 49 -32.06 -15.33 18.46
N GLY A 50 -31.79 -14.03 18.37
CA GLY A 50 -32.76 -13.00 18.81
C GLY A 50 -32.52 -11.58 18.32
N GLU A 51 -31.29 -11.21 17.93
CA GLU A 51 -30.96 -9.82 17.55
C GLU A 51 -30.58 -9.67 16.06
N ILE A 52 -31.40 -10.18 15.15
CA ILE A 52 -31.21 -9.97 13.70
C ILE A 52 -31.94 -8.70 13.26
N LEU A 53 -31.70 -7.53 13.88
CA LEU A 53 -32.21 -6.26 13.34
C LEU A 53 -31.31 -5.03 13.58
N LEU A 54 -30.18 -5.12 14.29
CA LEU A 54 -29.31 -3.95 14.57
C LEU A 54 -27.82 -4.15 14.21
N ALA A 55 -27.46 -5.22 13.48
CA ALA A 55 -26.06 -5.59 13.20
C ALA A 55 -25.71 -5.62 11.71
N VAL A 56 -26.30 -4.76 10.88
CA VAL A 56 -26.07 -4.77 9.42
C VAL A 56 -24.96 -3.81 8.96
N ASP A 57 -24.58 -2.80 9.75
CA ASP A 57 -23.54 -1.84 9.33
C ASP A 57 -22.10 -2.28 9.66
N ALA A 58 -21.89 -2.99 10.78
CA ALA A 58 -20.55 -3.42 11.20
C ALA A 58 -19.85 -4.48 10.30
N PRO A 59 -20.55 -5.44 9.65
CA PRO A 59 -19.87 -6.47 8.85
C PRO A 59 -19.28 -5.95 7.54
N ILE A 60 -19.87 -4.93 6.94
CA ILE A 60 -19.50 -4.46 5.59
C ILE A 60 -18.21 -3.63 5.66
N GLU A 61 -18.13 -2.70 6.62
CA GLU A 61 -16.95 -1.84 6.83
C GLU A 61 -15.70 -2.67 7.21
N ALA A 62 -15.87 -3.68 8.07
CA ALA A 62 -14.76 -4.56 8.45
C ALA A 62 -14.23 -5.43 7.29
N VAL A 63 -15.09 -5.81 6.35
CA VAL A 63 -14.68 -6.53 5.13
C VAL A 63 -13.92 -5.60 4.19
N GLU A 64 -14.35 -4.35 4.07
CA GLU A 64 -13.68 -3.36 3.22
C GLU A 64 -12.28 -3.01 3.74
N GLU A 65 -12.10 -2.79 5.05
CA GLU A 65 -10.77 -2.52 5.63
C GLU A 65 -9.81 -3.71 5.41
N TYR A 66 -10.33 -4.94 5.56
CA TYR A 66 -9.55 -6.16 5.31
C TYR A 66 -9.13 -6.28 3.83
N GLU A 67 -10.03 -6.00 2.88
CA GLU A 67 -9.71 -6.03 1.46
C GLU A 67 -8.69 -4.94 1.08
N GLN A 68 -8.79 -3.75 1.67
CA GLN A 68 -7.79 -2.69 1.46
C GLN A 68 -6.42 -3.11 2.00
N GLN A 69 -6.35 -3.74 3.19
CA GLN A 69 -5.11 -4.30 3.72
C GLN A 69 -4.54 -5.40 2.82
N LEU A 70 -5.39 -6.30 2.30
CA LEU A 70 -4.96 -7.35 1.38
C LEU A 70 -4.31 -6.77 0.12
N PHE A 71 -4.85 -5.65 -0.42
CA PHE A 71 -4.24 -4.97 -1.55
C PHE A 71 -2.82 -4.48 -1.23
N ASP A 72 -2.63 -3.82 -0.08
CA ASP A 72 -1.31 -3.33 0.36
C ASP A 72 -0.31 -4.48 0.54
N ASP A 73 -0.73 -5.59 1.17
CA ASP A 73 0.12 -6.77 1.42
C ASP A 73 0.61 -7.39 0.10
N VAL A 74 -0.26 -7.47 -0.91
CA VAL A 74 0.11 -7.97 -2.24
C VAL A 74 1.10 -7.03 -2.92
N CYS A 75 0.94 -5.71 -2.75
CA CYS A 75 1.88 -4.72 -3.28
C CYS A 75 3.26 -4.84 -2.63
N GLU A 76 3.34 -5.03 -1.31
CA GLU A 76 4.61 -5.25 -0.60
C GLU A 76 5.32 -6.51 -1.13
N ILE A 77 4.59 -7.62 -1.26
CA ILE A 77 5.11 -8.87 -1.85
C ILE A 77 5.59 -8.66 -3.29
N PHE A 78 4.90 -7.82 -4.06
CA PHE A 78 5.28 -7.51 -5.43
C PHE A 78 6.58 -6.70 -5.49
N PHE A 79 6.75 -5.70 -4.62
CA PHE A 79 7.97 -4.91 -4.49
C PHE A 79 9.16 -5.79 -4.11
N ASP A 80 8.98 -6.72 -3.17
CA ASP A 80 10.02 -7.63 -2.71
C ASP A 80 10.51 -8.60 -3.80
N GLN A 81 9.64 -8.97 -4.75
CA GLN A 81 10.03 -9.84 -5.86
C GLN A 81 11.02 -9.19 -6.82
N LYS A 82 11.13 -7.85 -6.83
CA LYS A 82 12.04 -7.08 -7.70
C LYS A 82 12.07 -7.61 -9.14
N ARG A 83 10.87 -7.73 -9.71
CA ARG A 83 10.65 -8.19 -11.09
C ARG A 83 11.48 -7.40 -12.10
N THR A 84 11.82 -8.03 -13.22
CA THR A 84 12.68 -7.44 -14.25
C THR A 84 12.15 -7.68 -15.67
N GLU A 85 10.92 -8.14 -15.78
CA GLU A 85 10.22 -8.44 -17.02
C GLU A 85 10.00 -7.15 -17.82
N ARG A 86 10.72 -7.01 -18.94
CA ARG A 86 10.63 -5.85 -19.84
C ARG A 86 9.84 -6.09 -21.11
N ASN A 87 9.64 -7.36 -21.46
CA ASN A 87 8.94 -7.69 -22.68
C ASN A 87 7.43 -7.56 -22.49
N LEU A 88 6.79 -6.78 -23.35
CA LEU A 88 5.34 -6.63 -23.38
C LEU A 88 4.59 -7.97 -23.51
N SER A 89 5.20 -9.00 -24.13
CA SER A 89 4.61 -10.34 -24.20
C SER A 89 4.42 -11.00 -22.83
N GLN A 90 5.21 -10.59 -21.83
CA GLN A 90 5.12 -11.08 -20.45
C GLN A 90 4.11 -10.28 -19.61
N ALA A 91 3.67 -9.11 -20.10
CA ALA A 91 2.81 -8.21 -19.35
C ALA A 91 1.50 -8.88 -18.90
N MET A 92 0.88 -9.69 -19.75
CA MET A 92 -0.34 -10.44 -19.38
C MET A 92 -0.08 -11.45 -18.26
N SER A 93 1.05 -12.15 -18.28
CA SER A 93 1.41 -13.11 -17.23
C SER A 93 1.66 -12.39 -15.91
N VAL A 94 2.37 -11.26 -15.92
CA VAL A 94 2.60 -10.44 -14.72
C VAL A 94 1.27 -9.90 -14.20
N GLN A 95 0.40 -9.43 -15.10
CA GLN A 95 -0.94 -8.94 -14.78
C GLN A 95 -1.76 -9.98 -14.01
N GLU A 96 -1.89 -11.18 -14.57
CA GLU A 96 -2.69 -12.27 -14.00
C GLU A 96 -2.10 -12.80 -12.68
N ASP A 97 -0.77 -12.92 -12.59
CA ASP A 97 -0.10 -13.44 -11.39
C ASP A 97 -0.32 -12.56 -10.16
N VAL A 98 -0.37 -11.25 -10.35
CA VAL A 98 -0.69 -10.28 -9.30
C VAL A 98 -2.19 -10.24 -9.07
N LEU A 99 -3.00 -10.12 -10.13
CA LEU A 99 -4.45 -9.98 -10.02
C LEU A 99 -5.10 -11.13 -9.24
N ARG A 100 -4.64 -12.37 -9.44
CA ARG A 100 -5.16 -13.55 -8.72
C ARG A 100 -5.00 -13.46 -7.19
N LYS A 101 -4.08 -12.63 -6.71
CA LYS A 101 -3.81 -12.43 -5.26
C LYS A 101 -4.52 -11.20 -4.71
N MET A 102 -4.98 -10.31 -5.57
CA MET A 102 -5.62 -9.05 -5.21
C MET A 102 -7.08 -9.26 -4.74
N PRO A 103 -7.68 -8.27 -4.05
CA PRO A 103 -9.11 -8.29 -3.72
C PRO A 103 -10.00 -8.46 -4.95
N ALA A 104 -11.19 -9.06 -4.77
CA ALA A 104 -12.04 -9.47 -5.87
C ALA A 104 -12.53 -8.33 -6.78
N LYS A 105 -12.69 -7.12 -6.23
CA LYS A 105 -13.12 -5.93 -7.01
C LYS A 105 -11.96 -5.16 -7.64
N THR A 106 -10.73 -5.66 -7.55
CA THR A 106 -9.57 -5.01 -8.14
C THR A 106 -9.70 -4.94 -9.65
N GLN A 107 -9.56 -3.74 -10.18
CA GLN A 107 -9.52 -3.51 -11.62
C GLN A 107 -8.08 -3.49 -12.08
N THR A 108 -7.85 -3.90 -13.33
CA THR A 108 -6.51 -3.87 -13.91
C THR A 108 -6.52 -3.50 -15.38
N GLN A 109 -5.46 -2.83 -15.82
CA GLN A 109 -5.29 -2.40 -17.21
C GLN A 109 -3.82 -2.47 -17.61
N ILE A 110 -3.54 -3.08 -18.77
CA ILE A 110 -2.26 -2.90 -19.46
C ILE A 110 -2.37 -1.68 -20.38
N ARG A 111 -1.44 -0.74 -20.22
CA ARG A 111 -1.32 0.46 -21.06
C ARG A 111 -0.08 0.32 -21.92
N LYS A 112 -0.26 0.47 -23.24
CA LYS A 112 0.85 0.69 -24.16
C LYS A 112 1.03 2.19 -24.31
N LEU A 113 2.25 2.65 -24.07
CA LEU A 113 2.63 4.04 -24.12
C LEU A 113 3.50 4.26 -25.37
N ASP A 114 3.96 5.49 -25.56
CA ASP A 114 4.84 5.82 -26.67
C ASP A 114 6.21 5.12 -26.51
N LEU A 115 7.02 5.12 -27.56
CA LEU A 115 8.41 4.61 -27.52
C LEU A 115 8.57 3.15 -27.07
N SER A 116 7.55 2.31 -27.28
CA SER A 116 7.51 0.90 -26.82
C SER A 116 7.50 0.74 -25.29
N GLU A 117 7.16 1.80 -24.56
CA GLU A 117 6.96 1.77 -23.12
C GLU A 117 5.58 1.18 -22.81
N TRP A 118 5.43 0.64 -21.61
CA TRP A 118 4.16 0.08 -21.18
C TRP A 118 4.05 0.08 -19.67
N SER A 119 2.81 0.09 -19.17
CA SER A 119 2.54 -0.16 -17.76
C SER A 119 1.41 -1.15 -17.53
N ILE A 120 1.41 -1.76 -16.36
CA ILE A 120 0.27 -2.47 -15.82
C ILE A 120 -0.19 -1.69 -14.60
N TYR A 121 -1.47 -1.35 -14.59
CA TYR A 121 -2.12 -0.67 -13.49
C TYR A 121 -3.08 -1.62 -12.79
N TRP A 122 -3.09 -1.62 -11.47
CA TRP A 122 -4.12 -2.23 -10.63
C TRP A 122 -4.69 -1.16 -9.71
N THR A 123 -6.00 -1.17 -9.52
CA THR A 123 -6.71 -0.18 -8.70
C THR A 123 -7.78 -0.85 -7.86
N PHE A 124 -7.88 -0.41 -6.62
CA PHE A 124 -8.91 -0.84 -5.67
C PHE A 124 -9.25 0.34 -4.76
N HIS A 125 -10.47 0.85 -4.85
CA HIS A 125 -10.86 2.11 -4.17
C HIS A 125 -9.87 3.25 -4.48
N ASP A 126 -9.25 3.83 -3.45
CA ASP A 126 -8.27 4.91 -3.55
C ASP A 126 -6.82 4.39 -3.64
N GLN A 127 -6.62 3.06 -3.62
CA GLN A 127 -5.31 2.42 -3.73
C GLN A 127 -4.97 2.12 -5.19
N SER A 128 -3.67 2.13 -5.48
CA SER A 128 -3.18 1.75 -6.80
C SER A 128 -1.82 1.09 -6.76
N LEU A 129 -1.54 0.27 -7.76
CA LEU A 129 -0.23 -0.29 -8.08
C LEU A 129 0.05 -0.07 -9.56
N GLU A 130 1.20 0.49 -9.87
CA GLU A 130 1.72 0.63 -11.24
C GLU A 130 3.04 -0.11 -11.37
N TYR A 131 3.12 -0.97 -12.37
CA TYR A 131 4.36 -1.56 -12.89
C TYR A 131 4.64 -0.92 -14.24
N TYR A 132 5.53 0.06 -14.28
CA TYR A 132 5.89 0.79 -15.49
C TYR A 132 7.26 0.34 -16.00
N VAL A 133 7.32 0.04 -17.30
CA VAL A 133 8.52 -0.34 -18.02
C VAL A 133 8.79 0.73 -19.09
N GLY A 134 9.84 1.51 -18.85
CA GLY A 134 10.33 2.53 -19.75
C GLY A 134 11.65 2.15 -20.40
N TYR A 135 12.15 3.01 -21.29
CA TYR A 135 13.46 2.83 -21.90
C TYR A 135 14.62 2.89 -20.89
N TYR A 136 14.46 3.68 -19.83
CA TYR A 136 15.51 3.95 -18.85
C TYR A 136 15.52 2.99 -17.66
N GLY A 137 14.51 2.12 -17.57
CA GLY A 137 14.37 1.22 -16.43
C GLY A 137 12.93 0.83 -16.15
N ILE A 138 12.76 0.21 -15.00
CA ILE A 138 11.49 -0.30 -14.49
C ILE A 138 11.16 0.45 -13.21
N PHE A 139 9.91 0.86 -13.07
CA PHE A 139 9.44 1.71 -11.99
C PHE A 139 8.17 1.10 -11.38
N TYR A 140 8.16 0.94 -10.06
CA TYR A 140 6.97 0.55 -9.30
C TYR A 140 6.49 1.74 -8.51
N THR A 141 5.19 1.97 -8.58
CA THR A 141 4.52 2.99 -7.78
C THR A 141 3.32 2.35 -7.12
N HIS A 142 3.21 2.45 -5.80
CA HIS A 142 2.04 2.00 -5.07
C HIS A 142 1.52 3.14 -4.20
N VAL A 143 0.23 3.43 -4.30
CA VAL A 143 -0.48 4.30 -3.35
C VAL A 143 -1.24 3.41 -2.40
N ASP A 144 -0.88 3.45 -1.12
CA ASP A 144 -1.50 2.61 -0.10
C ASP A 144 -2.85 3.15 0.37
N ARG A 145 -3.54 2.42 1.27
CA ARG A 145 -4.86 2.81 1.78
C ARG A 145 -4.87 4.13 2.57
N PHE A 146 -3.70 4.62 2.98
CA PHE A 146 -3.55 5.90 3.67
C PHE A 146 -3.22 7.04 2.70
N GLY A 147 -3.03 6.74 1.42
CA GLY A 147 -2.65 7.68 0.38
C GLY A 147 -1.14 7.95 0.32
N ASP A 148 -0.32 7.17 1.03
CA ASP A 148 1.13 7.30 0.98
C ASP A 148 1.68 6.61 -0.29
N GLU A 149 2.57 7.30 -1.00
CA GLU A 149 3.17 6.81 -2.25
C GLU A 149 4.50 6.11 -1.98
N HIS A 150 4.57 4.83 -2.32
CA HIS A 150 5.75 3.98 -2.24
C HIS A 150 6.34 3.75 -3.62
N LYS A 151 7.64 4.01 -3.77
CA LYS A 151 8.34 3.91 -5.06
C LYS A 151 9.52 2.97 -5.00
N PHE A 152 9.69 2.22 -6.08
CA PHE A 152 10.89 1.45 -6.33
C PHE A 152 11.32 1.64 -7.79
N GLU A 153 12.61 1.88 -8.01
CA GLU A 153 13.15 2.11 -9.35
C GLU A 153 14.35 1.20 -9.59
N MET A 154 14.36 0.57 -10.77
CA MET A 154 15.50 -0.17 -11.29
C MET A 154 15.93 0.45 -12.61
N LYS A 155 16.97 1.27 -12.55
CA LYS A 155 17.55 1.95 -13.70
C LYS A 155 18.51 1.03 -14.45
N ASP A 156 18.54 1.16 -15.76
CA ASP A 156 19.55 0.46 -16.57
C ASP A 156 20.93 1.07 -16.36
N GLU A 157 21.97 0.23 -16.35
CA GLU A 157 23.38 0.63 -16.16
C GLU A 157 23.85 1.66 -17.21
N HIS A 158 23.17 1.73 -18.36
CA HIS A 158 23.46 2.64 -19.46
C HIS A 158 22.68 3.97 -19.39
N SER A 159 21.90 4.21 -18.33
CA SER A 159 21.09 5.43 -18.16
C SER A 159 21.88 6.66 -17.71
N HIS A 160 23.20 6.53 -17.50
CA HIS A 160 24.12 7.64 -17.29
C HIS A 160 24.70 8.13 -18.62
N VAL A 161 23.91 8.90 -19.37
CA VAL A 161 24.41 9.75 -20.46
C VAL A 161 23.95 11.18 -20.23
#